data_AF-A0AAE0BRF3-F1
#
_entry.id   AF-A0AAE0BRF3-F1
#
_cell.length_a   1.000
_cell.length_b   1.000
_cell.length_c   1.000
_cell.angle_alpha   90.00
_cell.angle_beta   90.00
_cell.angle_gamma   90.00
#
_symmetry.space_group_name_H-M   'P 1'
#
loop_
_entity.id
_entity.type
_entity.pdbx_description
1 polymer ?
#
loop_
_entity_poly.entity_id
_entity_poly.type
_entity_poly.pdbx_seq_one_letter_code
_entity_poly.pdbx_strand_id
1 'polypeptide(L)'
;MVSVGGRIDSRYAETKGIPKDDEYRGLVTPAGWAFAIWGIIFMGEIAFTIYQVACTPSEGEQMRWLEALSPWFTAACGFQALWCVAFREWARPVFWLPALMLSGIAAALGGAQAELSQAAVGMTWLQYGLVHAPLSIHFGWVSAAALVNWNSYAALLVHDGVISKPAQMAIASMSIAVAALAGIQVSLVRSDALYGLTIAWALMAVKADGKKQIEKISGSERNGMEDLAVSAQYGAYASVLASCYVVFSDPINSLLATQT
;
A
#
# COMPACT_ATOMS: atom_id res chain seq x y z
N MET A 1 13.31 10.84 7.63
CA MET A 1 12.44 10.10 8.55
C MET A 1 11.12 10.84 8.55
N VAL A 2 10.08 10.30 7.90
CA VAL A 2 8.79 11.02 7.80
C VAL A 2 8.18 11.07 9.19
N SER A 3 8.10 12.27 9.77
CA SER A 3 7.39 12.49 11.04
C SER A 3 5.91 12.12 10.83
N VAL A 4 5.51 10.97 11.39
CA VAL A 4 4.11 10.55 11.49
C VAL A 4 3.49 11.30 12.66
N GLY A 5 2.46 12.11 12.38
CA GLY A 5 1.73 12.82 13.44
C GLY A 5 1.02 11.83 14.36
N GLY A 6 1.19 11.99 15.68
CA GLY A 6 0.52 11.17 16.70
C GLY A 6 1.45 10.39 17.65
N ARG A 7 2.78 10.45 17.45
CA ARG A 7 3.76 9.74 18.27
C ARG A 7 4.34 10.67 19.35
N ILE A 8 4.36 10.24 20.62
CA ILE A 8 4.76 11.06 21.79
C ILE A 8 6.25 11.48 21.75
N ASP A 9 7.07 10.78 20.98
CA ASP A 9 8.48 11.11 20.71
C ASP A 9 8.66 12.28 19.71
N SER A 10 7.59 12.75 19.07
CA SER A 10 7.67 13.84 18.08
C SER A 10 8.10 15.21 18.62
N ARG A 11 8.14 15.42 19.95
CA ARG A 11 8.46 16.72 20.56
C ARG A 11 9.92 16.90 21.01
N TYR A 12 10.72 15.83 21.06
CA TYR A 12 12.14 15.90 21.49
C TYR A 12 13.13 15.51 20.39
N ALA A 13 12.61 15.28 19.21
CA ALA A 13 13.35 14.85 18.06
C ALA A 13 13.88 16.06 17.27
N GLU A 14 14.91 16.76 17.78
CA GLU A 14 15.96 17.32 16.90
C GLU A 14 16.60 16.13 16.17
N THR A 15 15.87 15.54 15.24
CA THR A 15 16.13 14.19 14.76
C THR A 15 17.07 14.22 13.59
N LYS A 16 18.06 13.33 13.67
CA LYS A 16 18.92 12.88 12.58
C LYS A 16 18.12 12.16 11.47
N GLY A 17 17.16 12.84 10.88
CA GLY A 17 16.43 12.46 9.68
C GLY A 17 16.08 13.72 8.90
N ILE A 18 16.03 13.63 7.57
CA ILE A 18 15.75 14.77 6.68
C ILE A 18 14.49 15.51 7.18
N PRO A 19 14.61 16.76 7.68
CA PRO A 19 13.49 17.57 8.17
C PRO A 19 12.35 17.70 7.15
N LYS A 20 11.15 18.00 7.63
CA LYS A 20 9.95 18.12 6.77
C LYS A 20 10.04 19.30 5.80
N ASP A 21 10.92 20.24 6.08
CA ASP A 21 11.22 21.48 5.39
C ASP A 21 12.58 21.46 4.70
N ASP A 22 13.26 20.30 4.70
CA ASP A 22 14.55 20.11 4.08
C ASP A 22 14.41 19.83 2.56
N GLU A 23 15.36 20.34 1.78
CA GLU A 23 15.39 20.22 0.32
C GLU A 23 15.53 18.78 -0.19
N TYR A 24 15.98 17.87 0.67
CA TYR A 24 16.17 16.45 0.36
C TYR A 24 14.97 15.59 0.75
N ARG A 25 13.83 16.18 1.14
CA ARG A 25 12.62 15.44 1.55
C ARG A 25 12.14 14.47 0.45
N GLY A 26 11.55 13.34 0.87
CA GLY A 26 10.96 12.37 -0.05
C GLY A 26 9.79 12.93 -0.87
N LEU A 27 9.88 12.79 -2.19
CA LEU A 27 8.90 13.32 -3.15
C LEU A 27 7.58 12.53 -3.19
N VAL A 28 7.63 11.23 -2.88
CA VAL A 28 6.44 10.35 -2.78
C VAL A 28 6.17 10.08 -1.30
N THR A 29 5.56 11.05 -0.63
CA THR A 29 5.16 10.94 0.78
C THR A 29 3.65 11.10 0.88
N PRO A 30 2.90 10.19 1.52
CA PRO A 30 1.47 10.34 1.69
C PRO A 30 1.13 11.34 2.80
N ALA A 31 0.01 12.04 2.65
CA ALA A 31 -0.55 12.87 3.70
C ALA A 31 -0.91 12.04 4.95
N GLY A 32 -0.79 12.66 6.13
CA GLY A 32 -0.94 11.97 7.42
C GLY A 32 -2.28 11.26 7.64
N TRP A 33 -3.37 11.71 7.02
CA TRP A 33 -4.67 11.06 7.12
C TRP A 33 -4.71 9.67 6.46
N ALA A 34 -3.82 9.40 5.51
CA ALA A 34 -3.81 8.14 4.76
C ALA A 34 -3.53 6.94 5.66
N PHE A 35 -2.76 7.15 6.73
CA PHE A 35 -2.40 6.13 7.70
C PHE A 35 -3.58 5.64 8.55
N ALA A 36 -4.74 6.30 8.51
CA ALA A 36 -5.97 5.80 9.14
C ALA A 36 -6.41 4.43 8.58
N ILE A 37 -5.99 4.08 7.36
CA ILE A 37 -6.27 2.78 6.74
C ILE A 37 -5.74 1.59 7.55
N TRP A 38 -4.68 1.78 8.35
CA TRP A 38 -4.19 0.74 9.25
C TRP A 38 -5.25 0.29 10.27
N GLY A 39 -6.12 1.19 10.71
CA GLY A 39 -7.23 0.82 11.59
C GLY A 39 -8.18 -0.17 10.92
N ILE A 40 -8.52 0.08 9.65
CA ILE A 40 -9.37 -0.80 8.84
C ILE A 40 -8.69 -2.16 8.64
N ILE A 41 -7.41 -2.14 8.25
CA ILE A 41 -6.61 -3.36 8.02
C ILE A 41 -6.56 -4.21 9.30
N PHE A 42 -6.13 -3.64 10.43
CA PHE A 42 -5.97 -4.40 11.66
C PHE A 42 -7.31 -4.91 12.22
N MET A 43 -8.38 -4.12 12.15
CA MET A 43 -9.71 -4.59 12.55
C MET A 43 -10.17 -5.77 11.69
N GLY A 44 -9.96 -5.68 10.37
CA GLY A 44 -10.31 -6.74 9.44
C GLY A 44 -9.46 -8.00 9.61
N GLU A 45 -8.16 -7.88 9.84
CA GLU A 45 -7.27 -9.03 10.09
C GLU A 45 -7.51 -9.70 11.45
N ILE A 46 -7.94 -8.93 12.46
CA ILE A 46 -8.43 -9.51 13.73
C ILE A 46 -9.68 -10.34 13.46
N ALA A 47 -10.65 -9.79 12.70
CA ALA A 47 -11.87 -10.51 12.36
C ALA A 47 -11.58 -11.77 11.53
N PHE A 48 -10.68 -11.68 10.57
CA PHE A 48 -10.14 -12.82 9.80
C PHE A 48 -9.57 -13.90 10.71
N THR A 49 -8.72 -13.52 11.67
CA THR A 49 -8.07 -14.46 12.60
C THR A 49 -9.11 -15.16 13.49
N ILE A 50 -10.09 -14.42 14.02
CA ILE A 50 -11.19 -14.98 14.80
C ILE A 50 -12.01 -15.96 13.95
N TYR A 51 -12.34 -15.59 12.72
CA TYR A 51 -13.08 -16.44 11.79
C TYR A 51 -12.36 -17.77 11.52
N GLN A 52 -11.05 -17.72 11.23
CA GLN A 52 -10.25 -18.92 11.03
C GLN A 52 -10.29 -19.82 12.26
N VAL A 53 -10.03 -19.28 13.46
CA VAL A 53 -10.03 -20.08 14.70
C VAL A 53 -11.40 -20.71 14.97
N ALA A 54 -12.49 -20.00 14.66
CA ALA A 54 -13.85 -20.47 14.91
C ALA A 54 -14.35 -21.52 13.91
N CYS A 55 -13.97 -21.42 12.63
CA CYS A 55 -14.58 -22.21 11.54
C CYS A 55 -13.68 -23.35 10.99
N THR A 56 -12.38 -23.33 11.25
CA THR A 56 -11.44 -24.36 10.72
C THR A 56 -11.81 -25.81 11.12
N PRO A 57 -12.34 -26.11 12.33
CA PRO A 57 -12.67 -27.50 12.69
C PRO A 57 -13.88 -28.10 11.95
N SER A 58 -14.79 -27.27 11.42
CA SER A 58 -16.11 -27.73 10.92
C SER A 58 -16.22 -27.85 9.40
N GLU A 59 -15.33 -27.23 8.63
CA GLU A 59 -15.50 -27.04 7.17
C GLU A 59 -14.37 -27.66 6.31
N GLY A 60 -13.66 -28.67 6.83
CA GLY A 60 -12.39 -29.20 6.29
C GLY A 60 -12.20 -29.24 4.76
N GLU A 61 -13.14 -29.79 3.97
CA GLU A 61 -13.02 -29.79 2.50
C GLU A 61 -13.42 -28.46 1.82
N GLN A 62 -14.30 -27.67 2.45
CA GLN A 62 -14.81 -26.39 1.91
C GLN A 62 -13.80 -25.23 2.06
N MET A 63 -12.77 -25.40 2.88
CA MET A 63 -11.74 -24.38 3.16
C MET A 63 -10.34 -24.73 2.64
N ARG A 64 -10.17 -25.60 1.63
CA ARG A 64 -8.83 -25.92 1.08
C ARG A 64 -8.04 -24.69 0.59
N TRP A 65 -8.73 -23.64 0.16
CA TRP A 65 -8.09 -22.37 -0.20
C TRP A 65 -7.41 -21.68 0.99
N LEU A 66 -7.86 -21.94 2.22
CA LEU A 66 -7.26 -21.42 3.45
C LEU A 66 -5.91 -22.09 3.74
N GLU A 67 -5.78 -23.39 3.47
CA GLU A 67 -4.50 -24.11 3.55
C GLU A 67 -3.48 -23.57 2.54
N ALA A 68 -3.93 -23.28 1.31
CA ALA A 68 -3.10 -22.67 0.28
C ALA A 68 -2.71 -21.21 0.60
N LEU A 69 -3.61 -20.46 1.25
CA LEU A 69 -3.38 -19.08 1.73
C LEU A 69 -2.35 -19.01 2.86
N SER A 70 -2.37 -19.98 3.77
CA SER A 70 -1.63 -19.97 5.04
C SER A 70 -0.12 -19.72 4.91
N PRO A 71 0.65 -20.37 4.02
CA PRO A 71 2.08 -20.09 3.90
C PRO A 71 2.36 -18.65 3.45
N TRP A 72 1.54 -18.09 2.56
CA TRP A 72 1.65 -16.72 2.10
C TRP A 72 1.36 -15.72 3.21
N PHE A 73 0.27 -15.91 3.96
CA PHE A 73 -0.07 -15.04 5.08
C PHE A 73 0.98 -15.11 6.20
N THR A 74 1.50 -16.32 6.49
CA THR A 74 2.59 -16.51 7.45
C THR A 74 3.86 -15.76 7.02
N ALA A 75 4.23 -15.83 5.74
CA ALA A 75 5.37 -15.07 5.21
C ALA A 75 5.14 -13.56 5.34
N ALA A 76 3.92 -13.07 5.05
CA ALA A 76 3.57 -11.66 5.23
C ALA A 76 3.73 -11.22 6.70
N CYS A 77 3.25 -12.02 7.66
CA CYS A 77 3.45 -11.75 9.09
C CYS A 77 4.94 -11.75 9.48
N GLY A 78 5.74 -12.67 8.93
CA GLY A 78 7.18 -12.72 9.15
C GLY A 78 7.90 -11.46 8.67
N PHE A 79 7.62 -11.04 7.43
CA PHE A 79 8.16 -9.78 6.90
C PHE A 79 7.65 -8.55 7.67
N GLN A 80 6.39 -8.56 8.15
CA GLN A 80 5.83 -7.50 8.99
C GLN A 80 6.58 -7.37 10.33
N ALA A 81 6.87 -8.50 10.99
CA ALA A 81 7.66 -8.49 12.21
C ALA A 81 9.08 -7.95 11.96
N LEU A 82 9.73 -8.39 10.89
CA LEU A 82 11.06 -7.90 10.49
C LEU A 82 11.04 -6.42 10.12
N TRP A 83 9.97 -5.95 9.47
CA TRP A 83 9.79 -4.53 9.14
C TRP A 83 9.68 -3.67 10.41
N CYS A 84 8.93 -4.10 11.43
CA CYS A 84 8.82 -3.38 12.71
C CYS A 84 10.17 -3.20 13.43
N VAL A 85 11.08 -4.14 13.22
CA VAL A 85 12.46 -4.11 13.73
C VAL A 85 13.31 -3.18 12.86
N ALA A 86 13.28 -3.36 11.53
CA ALA A 86 14.07 -2.58 10.58
C ALA A 86 13.62 -1.10 10.49
N PHE A 87 12.36 -0.78 10.74
CA PHE A 87 11.81 0.58 10.68
C PHE A 87 12.00 1.32 12.02
N ARG A 88 13.25 1.35 12.49
CA ARG A 88 13.67 2.00 13.73
C ARG A 88 14.88 2.89 13.46
N GLU A 89 15.10 3.86 14.34
CA GLU A 89 16.17 4.84 14.14
C GLU A 89 17.57 4.21 14.05
N TRP A 90 17.79 3.13 14.81
CA TRP A 90 19.07 2.41 14.81
C TRP A 90 19.39 1.75 13.45
N ALA A 91 18.37 1.44 12.64
CA ALA A 91 18.52 0.82 11.33
C ALA A 91 18.64 1.85 10.19
N ARG A 92 18.78 3.15 10.51
CA ARG A 92 18.97 4.21 9.51
C ARG A 92 20.12 3.95 8.52
N PRO A 93 21.28 3.39 8.90
CA PRO A 93 22.34 3.08 7.93
C PRO A 93 21.94 2.05 6.86
N VAL A 94 20.89 1.26 7.13
CA VAL A 94 20.37 0.21 6.24
C VAL A 94 18.91 0.49 5.89
N PHE A 95 18.54 1.75 5.65
CA PHE A 95 17.14 2.15 5.42
C PHE A 95 16.50 1.56 4.14
N TRP A 96 17.29 0.93 3.26
CA TRP A 96 16.76 0.10 2.18
C TRP A 96 16.06 -1.18 2.70
N LEU A 97 16.40 -1.64 3.91
CA LEU A 97 15.86 -2.87 4.50
C LEU A 97 14.37 -2.76 4.82
N PRO A 98 13.85 -1.70 5.47
CA PRO A 98 12.41 -1.48 5.57
C PRO A 98 11.67 -1.50 4.22
N ALA A 99 12.25 -0.89 3.18
CA ALA A 99 11.65 -0.89 1.85
C ALA A 99 11.57 -2.32 1.30
N LEU A 100 12.65 -3.11 1.45
CA LEU A 100 12.69 -4.51 1.07
C LEU A 100 11.68 -5.37 1.86
N MET A 101 11.54 -5.15 3.17
CA MET A 101 10.58 -5.90 3.99
C MET A 101 9.13 -5.61 3.56
N LEU A 102 8.78 -4.34 3.26
CA LEU A 102 7.46 -3.99 2.71
C LEU A 102 7.22 -4.60 1.32
N SER A 103 8.25 -4.64 0.47
CA SER A 103 8.17 -5.38 -0.79
C SER A 103 7.95 -6.88 -0.58
N GLY A 104 8.57 -7.48 0.45
CA GLY A 104 8.34 -8.86 0.85
C GLY A 104 6.92 -9.12 1.33
N ILE A 105 6.36 -8.22 2.16
CA ILE A 105 4.95 -8.29 2.59
C ILE A 105 4.02 -8.20 1.38
N ALA A 106 4.25 -7.23 0.49
CA ALA A 106 3.44 -7.07 -0.71
C ALA A 106 3.51 -8.31 -1.63
N ALA A 107 4.69 -8.89 -1.82
CA ALA A 107 4.84 -10.12 -2.60
C ALA A 107 4.09 -11.30 -1.96
N ALA A 108 4.22 -11.47 -0.64
CA ALA A 108 3.54 -12.51 0.11
C ALA A 108 2.01 -12.35 0.05
N LEU A 109 1.50 -11.14 0.31
CA LEU A 109 0.07 -10.84 0.18
C LEU A 109 -0.42 -10.94 -1.27
N GLY A 110 0.44 -10.66 -2.26
CA GLY A 110 0.12 -10.87 -3.68
C GLY A 110 -0.03 -12.35 -4.05
N GLY A 111 0.70 -13.26 -3.39
CA GLY A 111 0.49 -14.70 -3.47
C GLY A 111 -0.79 -15.15 -2.77
N ALA A 112 -1.01 -14.67 -1.55
CA ALA A 112 -2.23 -14.90 -0.79
C ALA A 112 -3.49 -14.49 -1.58
N GLN A 113 -3.44 -13.31 -2.20
CA GLN A 113 -4.53 -12.77 -3.01
C GLN A 113 -4.79 -13.64 -4.25
N ALA A 114 -3.76 -14.23 -4.88
CA ALA A 114 -3.95 -15.11 -6.03
C ALA A 114 -4.71 -16.40 -5.69
N GLU A 115 -4.48 -16.95 -4.48
CA GLU A 115 -5.28 -18.06 -3.96
C GLU A 115 -6.73 -17.63 -3.68
N LEU A 116 -6.91 -16.45 -3.06
CA LEU A 116 -8.24 -15.91 -2.75
C LEU A 116 -9.06 -15.57 -3.99
N SER A 117 -8.47 -15.01 -5.03
CA SER A 117 -9.17 -14.69 -6.28
C SER A 117 -9.71 -15.93 -6.97
N GLN A 118 -8.98 -17.04 -6.95
CA GLN A 118 -9.45 -18.31 -7.50
C GLN A 118 -10.61 -18.89 -6.68
N ALA A 119 -10.57 -18.72 -5.36
CA ALA A 119 -11.61 -19.20 -4.45
C ALA A 119 -12.84 -18.27 -4.37
N ALA A 120 -12.73 -17.01 -4.77
CA ALA A 120 -13.75 -15.96 -4.57
C ALA A 120 -15.11 -16.31 -5.18
N VAL A 121 -15.15 -17.03 -6.30
CA VAL A 121 -16.40 -17.44 -6.97
C VAL A 121 -17.28 -18.33 -6.09
N GLY A 122 -16.67 -19.11 -5.19
CA GLY A 122 -17.39 -19.98 -4.26
C GLY A 122 -17.56 -19.39 -2.85
N MET A 123 -17.06 -18.18 -2.61
CA MET A 123 -17.13 -17.58 -1.27
C MET A 123 -18.51 -17.02 -0.97
N THR A 124 -18.96 -17.23 0.26
CA THR A 124 -20.08 -16.48 0.81
C THR A 124 -19.69 -15.01 1.00
N TRP A 125 -20.69 -14.11 1.08
CA TRP A 125 -20.46 -12.71 1.43
C TRP A 125 -19.70 -12.52 2.75
N LEU A 126 -19.94 -13.42 3.71
CA LEU A 126 -19.26 -13.41 5.00
C LEU A 126 -17.77 -13.74 4.84
N GLN A 127 -17.43 -14.79 4.08
CA GLN A 127 -16.04 -15.15 3.77
C GLN A 127 -15.33 -14.05 2.98
N TYR A 128 -16.01 -13.46 1.99
CA TYR A 128 -15.46 -12.35 1.23
C TYR A 128 -15.13 -11.16 2.15
N GLY A 129 -16.08 -10.76 3.02
CA GLY A 129 -15.90 -9.63 3.92
C GLY A 129 -14.88 -9.87 5.04
N LEU A 130 -14.82 -11.09 5.60
CA LEU A 130 -13.93 -11.42 6.72
C LEU A 130 -12.53 -11.85 6.29
N VAL A 131 -12.34 -12.28 5.04
CA VAL A 131 -11.07 -12.85 4.58
C VAL A 131 -10.51 -12.09 3.40
N HIS A 132 -11.25 -12.03 2.28
CA HIS A 132 -10.76 -11.44 1.04
C HIS A 132 -10.54 -9.93 1.18
N ALA A 133 -11.56 -9.23 1.67
CA ALA A 133 -11.54 -7.77 1.79
C ALA A 133 -10.38 -7.22 2.64
N PRO A 134 -10.13 -7.67 3.88
CA PRO A 134 -9.04 -7.15 4.68
C PRO A 134 -7.66 -7.43 4.09
N LEU A 135 -7.45 -8.63 3.52
CA LEU A 135 -6.18 -9.00 2.90
C LEU A 135 -5.92 -8.23 1.60
N SER A 136 -6.95 -7.97 0.80
CA SER A 136 -6.85 -7.14 -0.40
C SER A 136 -6.51 -5.68 -0.07
N ILE A 137 -7.21 -5.09 0.90
CA ILE A 137 -6.94 -3.72 1.37
C ILE A 137 -5.51 -3.66 1.94
N HIS A 138 -5.10 -4.65 2.72
CA HIS A 138 -3.74 -4.73 3.23
C HIS A 138 -2.75 -4.76 2.08
N PHE A 139 -2.91 -5.68 1.12
CA PHE A 139 -2.02 -5.83 -0.03
C PHE A 139 -1.85 -4.52 -0.83
N GLY A 140 -2.95 -3.82 -1.12
CA GLY A 140 -2.91 -2.53 -1.81
C GLY A 140 -2.12 -1.48 -1.03
N TRP A 141 -2.35 -1.40 0.27
CA TRP A 141 -1.68 -0.42 1.12
C TRP A 141 -0.17 -0.70 1.24
N VAL A 142 0.25 -1.95 1.48
CA VAL A 142 1.68 -2.27 1.61
C VAL A 142 2.43 -2.13 0.29
N SER A 143 1.75 -2.39 -0.84
CA SER A 143 2.31 -2.14 -2.17
C SER A 143 2.67 -0.66 -2.33
N ALA A 144 1.77 0.25 -1.97
CA ALA A 144 2.04 1.69 -1.97
C ALA A 144 3.11 2.09 -0.92
N ALA A 145 3.03 1.54 0.30
CA ALA A 145 3.98 1.84 1.37
C ALA A 145 5.41 1.41 1.03
N ALA A 146 5.60 0.30 0.31
CA ALA A 146 6.90 -0.14 -0.18
C ALA A 146 7.52 0.91 -1.13
N LEU A 147 6.73 1.42 -2.08
CA LEU A 147 7.17 2.47 -3.00
C LEU A 147 7.53 3.78 -2.26
N VAL A 148 6.74 4.15 -1.25
CA VAL A 148 7.04 5.30 -0.37
C VAL A 148 8.38 5.10 0.37
N ASN A 149 8.67 3.88 0.84
CA ASN A 149 9.93 3.59 1.53
C ASN A 149 11.13 3.59 0.58
N TRP A 150 10.97 3.08 -0.64
CA TRP A 150 12.00 3.20 -1.68
C TRP A 150 12.30 4.67 -2.04
N ASN A 151 11.27 5.53 -2.12
CA ASN A 151 11.46 6.97 -2.33
C ASN A 151 12.12 7.66 -1.12
N SER A 152 11.80 7.22 0.09
CA SER A 152 12.45 7.72 1.30
C SER A 152 13.92 7.31 1.37
N TYR A 153 14.28 6.12 0.86
CA TYR A 153 15.67 5.71 0.71
C TYR A 153 16.38 6.51 -0.39
N ALA A 154 15.74 6.74 -1.54
CA ALA A 154 16.29 7.59 -2.60
C ALA A 154 16.58 9.02 -2.09
N ALA A 155 15.69 9.59 -1.27
CA ALA A 155 15.91 10.87 -0.60
C ALA A 155 17.17 10.89 0.28
N LEU A 156 17.42 9.81 1.03
CA LEU A 156 18.66 9.67 1.82
C LEU A 156 19.89 9.61 0.90
N LEU A 157 19.81 8.90 -0.22
CA LEU A 157 20.91 8.83 -1.19
C LEU A 157 21.22 10.18 -1.85
N VAL A 158 20.22 11.04 -2.06
CA VAL A 158 20.47 12.42 -2.53
C VAL A 158 21.17 13.24 -1.45
N HIS A 159 20.66 13.19 -0.22
CA HIS A 159 21.25 13.90 0.92
C HIS A 159 22.72 13.52 1.13
N ASP A 160 23.05 12.24 0.97
CA ASP A 160 24.42 11.72 1.12
C ASP A 160 25.28 11.95 -0.15
N GLY A 161 24.75 12.62 -1.18
CA GLY A 161 25.47 12.95 -2.42
C GLY A 161 25.70 11.76 -3.37
N VAL A 162 25.02 10.63 -3.14
CA VAL A 162 25.18 9.38 -3.92
C VAL A 162 24.42 9.44 -5.25
N ILE A 163 23.22 10.04 -5.26
CA ILE A 163 22.41 10.23 -6.47
C ILE A 163 21.98 11.70 -6.63
N SER A 164 21.66 12.11 -7.85
CA SER A 164 21.27 13.49 -8.15
C SER A 164 19.78 13.75 -7.91
N LYS A 165 19.39 15.03 -7.71
CA LYS A 165 17.97 15.45 -7.63
C LYS A 165 17.14 15.00 -8.86
N PRO A 166 17.63 15.09 -10.12
CA PRO A 166 16.92 14.54 -11.27
C PRO A 166 16.70 13.02 -11.19
N ALA A 167 17.66 12.26 -10.65
CA ALA A 167 17.48 10.82 -10.45
C ALA A 167 16.39 10.52 -9.40
N GLN A 168 16.32 11.31 -8.32
CA GLN A 168 15.25 11.22 -7.32
C GLN A 168 13.87 11.49 -7.95
N MET A 169 13.76 12.51 -8.81
CA MET A 169 12.54 12.83 -9.54
C MET A 169 12.12 11.66 -10.46
N ALA A 170 13.08 11.06 -11.19
CA ALA A 170 12.80 9.91 -12.04
C ALA A 170 12.30 8.69 -11.23
N ILE A 171 12.90 8.41 -10.07
CA ILE A 171 12.45 7.35 -9.15
C ILE A 171 11.04 7.63 -8.64
N ALA A 172 10.72 8.88 -8.31
CA ALA A 172 9.39 9.30 -7.87
C ALA A 172 8.34 9.09 -8.96
N SER A 173 8.61 9.56 -10.18
CA SER A 173 7.71 9.38 -11.34
C SER A 173 7.49 7.91 -11.66
N MET A 174 8.56 7.09 -11.65
CA MET A 174 8.47 5.65 -11.85
C MET A 174 7.64 4.98 -10.77
N SER A 175 7.78 5.40 -9.51
CA SER A 175 7.01 4.84 -8.39
C SER A 175 5.52 5.13 -8.51
N ILE A 176 5.14 6.35 -8.92
CA ILE A 176 3.74 6.71 -9.18
C ILE A 176 3.18 5.88 -10.34
N ALA A 177 3.95 5.72 -11.43
CA ALA A 177 3.55 4.92 -12.57
C ALA A 177 3.36 3.44 -12.19
N VAL A 178 4.30 2.86 -11.43
CA VAL A 178 4.20 1.47 -10.93
C VAL A 178 2.98 1.30 -10.02
N ALA A 179 2.73 2.23 -9.11
CA ALA A 179 1.54 2.18 -8.26
C ALA A 179 0.25 2.20 -9.09
N ALA A 180 0.12 3.14 -10.03
CA ALA A 180 -1.06 3.25 -10.88
C ALA A 180 -1.27 2.00 -11.76
N LEU A 181 -0.19 1.49 -12.38
CA LEU A 181 -0.24 0.28 -13.19
C LEU A 181 -0.62 -0.94 -12.35
N ALA A 182 -0.07 -1.08 -11.14
CA ALA A 182 -0.46 -2.14 -10.22
C ALA A 182 -1.94 -2.04 -9.84
N GLY A 183 -2.44 -0.84 -9.50
CA GLY A 183 -3.84 -0.59 -9.18
C GLY A 183 -4.79 -1.01 -10.30
N ILE A 184 -4.46 -0.68 -11.55
CA ILE A 184 -5.22 -1.08 -12.73
C ILE A 184 -5.10 -2.60 -12.98
N GLN A 185 -3.88 -3.12 -13.06
CA GLN A 185 -3.61 -4.50 -13.46
C GLN A 185 -4.18 -5.50 -12.45
N VAL A 186 -3.95 -5.29 -11.15
CA VAL A 186 -4.46 -6.20 -10.12
C VAL A 186 -5.98 -6.15 -10.09
N SER A 187 -6.59 -4.96 -10.19
CA SER A 187 -8.06 -4.86 -10.27
C SER A 187 -8.61 -5.67 -11.45
N LEU A 188 -8.10 -5.45 -12.66
CA LEU A 188 -8.64 -6.06 -13.88
C LEU A 188 -8.30 -7.55 -14.03
N VAL A 189 -7.10 -7.97 -13.67
CA VAL A 189 -6.63 -9.36 -13.89
C VAL A 189 -7.10 -10.29 -12.78
N ARG A 190 -7.23 -9.78 -11.54
CA ARG A 190 -7.59 -10.59 -10.36
C ARG A 190 -9.00 -10.30 -9.84
N SER A 191 -9.78 -9.50 -10.57
CA SER A 191 -11.12 -9.03 -10.18
C SER A 191 -11.16 -8.44 -8.77
N ASP A 192 -10.14 -7.68 -8.40
CA ASP A 192 -9.96 -7.17 -7.04
C ASP A 192 -10.08 -5.64 -6.99
N ALA A 193 -11.31 -5.17 -6.87
CA ALA A 193 -11.62 -3.74 -6.78
C ALA A 193 -11.04 -3.09 -5.52
N LEU A 194 -10.95 -3.81 -4.40
CA LEU A 194 -10.49 -3.26 -3.12
C LEU A 194 -9.00 -2.91 -3.15
N TYR A 195 -8.19 -3.70 -3.87
CA TYR A 195 -6.79 -3.37 -4.11
C TYR A 195 -6.66 -2.05 -4.87
N GLY A 196 -7.36 -1.90 -6.00
CA GLY A 196 -7.31 -0.70 -6.83
C GLY A 196 -7.80 0.56 -6.09
N LEU A 197 -8.88 0.45 -5.33
CA LEU A 197 -9.38 1.55 -4.48
C LEU A 197 -8.36 1.94 -3.39
N THR A 198 -7.64 0.96 -2.84
CA THR A 198 -6.59 1.23 -1.86
C THR A 198 -5.38 1.94 -2.49
N ILE A 199 -4.98 1.56 -3.70
CA ILE A 199 -3.96 2.29 -4.46
C ILE A 199 -4.41 3.72 -4.75
N ALA A 200 -5.66 3.91 -5.16
CA ALA A 200 -6.22 5.24 -5.41
C ALA A 200 -6.19 6.11 -4.13
N TRP A 201 -6.56 5.54 -2.98
CA TRP A 201 -6.45 6.19 -1.67
C TRP A 201 -5.01 6.66 -1.39
N ALA A 202 -4.02 5.80 -1.61
CA ALA A 202 -2.61 6.13 -1.39
C ALA A 202 -2.10 7.22 -2.35
N LEU A 203 -2.43 7.13 -3.64
CA LEU A 203 -2.03 8.13 -4.63
C LEU A 203 -2.66 9.51 -4.36
N MET A 204 -3.93 9.55 -3.93
CA MET A 204 -4.57 10.80 -3.52
C MET A 204 -3.92 11.40 -2.27
N ALA A 205 -3.43 10.56 -1.35
CA ALA A 205 -2.65 11.01 -0.21
C ALA A 205 -1.30 11.60 -0.61
N VAL A 206 -0.60 10.98 -1.56
CA VAL A 206 0.66 11.50 -2.11
C VAL A 206 0.44 12.87 -2.76
N LYS A 207 -0.60 13.00 -3.59
CA LYS A 207 -0.99 14.30 -4.16
C LYS A 207 -1.26 15.36 -3.08
N ALA A 208 -2.00 14.98 -2.03
CA ALA A 208 -2.38 15.90 -0.97
C ALA A 208 -1.17 16.43 -0.16
N ASP A 209 -0.14 15.61 0.05
CA ASP A 209 1.12 16.08 0.64
C ASP A 209 1.94 16.89 -0.36
N GLY A 210 2.05 16.42 -1.61
CA GLY A 210 2.76 17.10 -2.70
C GLY A 210 2.28 18.54 -2.92
N LYS A 211 0.96 18.79 -2.86
CA LYS A 211 0.39 20.15 -2.93
C LYS A 211 0.97 21.09 -1.86
N LYS A 212 1.12 20.61 -0.63
CA LYS A 212 1.71 21.40 0.47
C LYS A 212 3.21 21.67 0.26
N GLN A 213 3.90 20.80 -0.46
CA GLN A 213 5.31 20.98 -0.82
C GLN A 213 5.44 22.02 -1.95
N ILE A 214 4.59 21.95 -2.98
CA ILE A 214 4.52 22.90 -4.11
C ILE A 214 4.34 24.34 -3.64
N GLU A 215 3.53 24.58 -2.60
CA GLU A 215 3.31 25.90 -2.01
C GLU A 215 4.57 26.55 -1.42
N LYS A 216 5.64 25.77 -1.18
CA LYS A 216 6.88 26.22 -0.54
C LYS A 216 8.07 26.38 -1.50
N ILE A 217 7.94 25.93 -2.74
CA ILE A 217 9.03 25.88 -3.73
C ILE A 217 8.72 26.74 -4.96
N SER A 218 9.77 27.16 -5.68
CA SER A 218 9.67 28.04 -6.85
C SER A 218 10.55 27.56 -8.01
N GLY A 219 10.20 27.94 -9.24
CA GLY A 219 11.01 27.63 -10.43
C GLY A 219 10.87 26.19 -10.95
N SER A 220 11.94 25.62 -11.51
CA SER A 220 11.89 24.30 -12.18
C SER A 220 11.52 23.14 -11.26
N GLU A 221 11.88 23.20 -9.97
CA GLU A 221 11.52 22.17 -8.98
C GLU A 221 10.01 22.12 -8.74
N ARG A 222 9.33 23.28 -8.85
CA ARG A 222 7.88 23.38 -8.73
C ARG A 222 7.17 22.63 -9.86
N ASN A 223 7.60 22.83 -11.10
CA ASN A 223 6.99 22.18 -12.27
C ASN A 223 7.07 20.65 -12.15
N GLY A 224 8.22 20.10 -11.77
CA GLY A 224 8.36 18.65 -11.58
C GLY A 224 7.46 18.10 -10.47
N MET A 225 7.29 18.84 -9.37
CA MET A 225 6.36 18.45 -8.29
C MET A 225 4.89 18.56 -8.72
N GLU A 226 4.53 19.56 -9.51
CA GLU A 226 3.19 19.69 -10.11
C GLU A 226 2.90 18.49 -11.02
N ASP A 227 3.85 18.09 -11.87
CA ASP A 227 3.74 16.91 -12.74
C ASP A 227 3.58 15.61 -11.94
N LEU A 228 4.32 15.42 -10.84
CA LEU A 228 4.14 14.30 -9.92
C LEU A 228 2.74 14.29 -9.30
N ALA A 229 2.26 15.43 -8.81
CA ALA A 229 0.95 15.54 -8.19
C ALA A 229 -0.19 15.25 -9.17
N VAL A 230 -0.07 15.73 -10.41
CA VAL A 230 -0.99 15.47 -11.52
C VAL A 230 -0.96 13.98 -11.90
N SER A 231 0.24 13.39 -12.00
CA SER A 231 0.41 11.97 -12.32
C SER A 231 -0.22 11.07 -11.24
N ALA A 232 -0.03 11.39 -9.96
CA ALA A 232 -0.68 10.67 -8.85
C ALA A 232 -2.21 10.78 -8.93
N GLN A 233 -2.74 11.96 -9.28
CA GLN A 233 -4.18 12.15 -9.45
C GLN A 233 -4.76 11.28 -10.57
N TYR A 234 -4.16 11.31 -11.76
CA TYR A 234 -4.63 10.52 -12.88
C TYR A 234 -4.46 9.01 -12.64
N GLY A 235 -3.36 8.60 -11.99
CA GLY A 235 -3.18 7.22 -11.55
C GLY A 235 -4.26 6.75 -10.57
N ALA A 236 -4.67 7.61 -9.64
CA ALA A 236 -5.77 7.32 -8.74
C ALA A 236 -7.11 7.18 -9.49
N TYR A 237 -7.41 8.09 -10.41
CA TYR A 237 -8.63 8.03 -11.22
C TYR A 237 -8.68 6.78 -12.09
N ALA A 238 -7.57 6.41 -12.72
CA ALA A 238 -7.50 5.19 -13.52
C ALA A 238 -7.70 3.93 -12.66
N SER A 239 -7.14 3.90 -11.44
CA SER A 239 -7.36 2.81 -10.49
C SER A 239 -8.83 2.72 -10.08
N VAL A 240 -9.48 3.84 -9.77
CA VAL A 240 -10.93 3.87 -9.46
C VAL A 240 -11.77 3.38 -10.64
N LEU A 241 -11.46 3.83 -11.86
CA LEU A 241 -12.19 3.40 -13.06
C LEU A 241 -12.06 1.90 -13.30
N ALA A 242 -10.86 1.34 -13.12
CA ALA A 242 -10.64 -0.11 -13.20
C ALA A 242 -11.42 -0.87 -12.12
N SER A 243 -11.43 -0.37 -10.88
CA SER A 243 -12.21 -0.97 -9.78
C SER A 243 -13.72 -0.89 -10.04
N CYS A 244 -14.22 0.25 -10.52
CA CYS A 244 -15.63 0.41 -10.90
C CYS A 244 -15.99 -0.54 -12.05
N TYR A 245 -15.12 -0.66 -13.06
CA TYR A 245 -15.34 -1.60 -14.15
C TYR A 245 -15.54 -3.01 -13.60
N VAL A 246 -14.60 -3.52 -12.79
CA VAL A 246 -14.70 -4.85 -12.16
C VAL A 246 -16.04 -5.01 -11.43
N VAL A 247 -16.40 -4.07 -10.55
CA VAL A 247 -17.66 -4.14 -9.80
C VAL A 247 -18.88 -4.18 -10.73
N PHE A 248 -18.94 -3.39 -11.79
CA PHE A 248 -20.13 -3.31 -12.65
C PHE A 248 -20.12 -4.26 -13.84
N SER A 249 -18.98 -4.85 -14.20
CA SER A 249 -18.82 -5.76 -15.33
C SER A 249 -18.76 -7.24 -14.94
N ASP A 250 -18.41 -7.56 -13.69
CA ASP A 250 -18.32 -8.97 -13.29
C ASP A 250 -19.71 -9.64 -13.20
N PRO A 251 -19.90 -10.83 -13.82
CA PRO A 251 -21.13 -11.62 -13.70
C PRO A 251 -21.45 -12.05 -12.27
N ILE A 252 -20.55 -11.86 -11.32
CA ILE A 252 -20.79 -12.11 -9.89
C ILE A 252 -21.98 -11.27 -9.40
N ASN A 253 -22.16 -10.04 -9.91
CA ASN A 253 -23.35 -9.25 -9.60
C ASN A 253 -24.63 -9.74 -10.32
N SER A 254 -24.53 -10.40 -11.47
CA SER A 254 -25.71 -10.99 -12.14
C SER A 254 -26.13 -12.34 -11.55
N LEU A 255 -25.20 -13.08 -10.94
CA LEU A 255 -25.49 -14.32 -10.19
C LEU A 255 -25.97 -14.06 -8.76
N LEU A 256 -25.55 -12.96 -8.13
CA LEU A 256 -26.01 -12.58 -6.78
C LEU A 256 -27.35 -11.83 -6.81
N ALA A 257 -27.68 -11.16 -7.91
CA ALA A 257 -29.01 -10.57 -8.12
C ALA A 257 -30.12 -11.61 -8.42
N THR A 258 -29.75 -12.87 -8.70
CA THR A 258 -30.72 -13.96 -8.95
C THR A 258 -30.95 -14.86 -7.72
N GLN A 259 -30.26 -14.59 -6.60
CA GLN A 259 -30.44 -15.31 -5.33
C GLN A 259 -31.18 -14.51 -4.24
N THR A 260 -31.71 -13.34 -4.58
CA THR A 260 -32.69 -12.59 -3.75
C THR A 260 -34.10 -12.81 -4.26
#